data_AF-A0AA36M7W1-F1
#
_entry.id   AF-A0AA36M7W1-F1
#
_cell.length_a   1.000
_cell.length_b   1.000
_cell.length_c   1.000
_cell.angle_alpha   90.00
_cell.angle_beta   90.00
_cell.angle_gamma   90.00
#
_symmetry.space_group_name_H-M   'P 1'
#
loop_
_entity.id
_entity.type
_entity.pdbx_description
1 polymer ?
#
loop_
_entity_poly.entity_id
_entity_poly.type
_entity_poly.pdbx_seq_one_letter_code
_entity_poly.pdbx_strand_id
1 'polypeptide(L)'
;MDKPVDPNRTVYGVVICVSAAACILLLYMALFGRRMPRTAIRWHVINCSWWSLIHLASYGSYAEKAPWPEYIKLPGWSENARGVELFSRSIFPCGIFFVYIEMMILVCVPRLIHNWVFNLIFFILVVPVLNFIVLFCFFAKWMAVEWFYRPIDFLNIFTYFLFCIMTLIYFIFCLFGTCLCCHTVTSRRKQNRSVYTFVDMWLLFIYGLIPNIMYGPSFGFTSVEFVFKFFSDWFEQISGGGEGEGEGGLGGIIDMSMIFHIMTGILNALPWLVLLFPLVQVILAIICIKSFRQQFFFLFTCGRVYSGSPAKTPNSEKERALEGSTQSLPGSIETVMIIDEKR
;
A
#
# COMPACT_ATOMS: atom_id res chain seq x y z
N MET A 1 11.28 7.38 43.05
CA MET A 1 9.91 6.81 42.97
C MET A 1 9.68 6.44 41.52
N ASP A 2 9.84 5.16 41.20
CA ASP A 2 9.58 4.67 39.85
C ASP A 2 8.09 4.74 39.59
N LYS A 3 7.69 5.58 38.62
CA LYS A 3 6.31 5.56 38.13
C LYS A 3 6.02 4.15 37.61
N PRO A 4 4.84 3.57 37.91
CA PRO A 4 4.49 2.26 37.38
C PRO A 4 4.59 2.28 35.85
N VAL A 5 5.22 1.24 35.29
CA VAL A 5 5.39 1.08 33.84
C VAL A 5 4.00 1.05 33.20
N ASP A 6 3.71 2.02 32.33
CA ASP A 6 2.45 2.03 31.55
C ASP A 6 2.50 0.91 30.51
N PRO A 7 1.71 -0.17 30.66
CA PRO A 7 1.78 -1.32 29.75
C PRO A 7 1.43 -0.93 28.32
N ASN A 8 0.60 0.09 28.10
CA ASN A 8 0.28 0.55 26.75
C ASN A 8 1.48 1.19 26.07
N ARG A 9 2.28 1.98 26.80
CA ARG A 9 3.51 2.59 26.26
C ARG A 9 4.54 1.51 25.89
N THR A 10 4.67 0.47 26.72
CA THR A 10 5.56 -0.65 26.42
C THR A 10 5.13 -1.37 25.14
N VAL A 11 3.84 -1.66 24.98
CA VAL A 11 3.32 -2.29 23.75
C VAL A 11 3.55 -1.39 22.53
N TYR A 12 3.34 -0.08 22.65
CA TYR A 12 3.64 0.87 21.58
C TYR A 12 5.12 0.82 21.18
N GLY A 13 6.03 0.83 22.16
CA GLY A 13 7.47 0.69 21.92
C GLY A 13 7.83 -0.59 21.18
N VAL A 14 7.28 -1.73 21.60
CA VAL A 14 7.51 -3.02 20.92
C VAL A 14 7.00 -2.99 19.48
N VAL A 15 5.78 -2.51 19.25
CA VAL A 15 5.21 -2.43 17.90
C VAL A 15 6.03 -1.49 17.02
N ILE A 16 6.48 -0.34 17.52
CA ILE A 16 7.34 0.59 16.77
C ILE A 16 8.65 -0.10 16.38
N CYS A 17 9.34 -0.75 17.31
CA CYS A 17 10.60 -1.44 17.04
C CYS A 17 10.44 -2.55 16.00
N VAL A 18 9.42 -3.41 16.16
CA VAL A 18 9.14 -4.51 15.22
C VAL A 18 8.78 -3.96 13.84
N SER A 19 7.94 -2.92 13.79
CA SER A 19 7.55 -2.28 12.53
C SER A 19 8.74 -1.64 11.82
N ALA A 20 9.63 -0.98 12.55
CA ALA A 20 10.83 -0.37 12.00
C ALA A 20 11.79 -1.43 11.45
N ALA A 21 12.04 -2.50 12.20
CA ALA A 21 12.86 -3.63 11.74
C ALA A 21 12.27 -4.28 10.47
N ALA A 22 10.94 -4.46 10.44
CA ALA A 22 10.23 -4.99 9.28
C ALA A 22 10.35 -4.05 8.05
N CYS A 23 10.24 -2.73 8.23
CA CYS A 23 10.43 -1.76 7.16
C CYS A 23 11.88 -1.74 6.63
N ILE A 24 12.88 -1.83 7.53
CA ILE A 24 14.30 -1.92 7.15
C ILE A 24 14.56 -3.20 6.35
N LEU A 25 14.01 -4.33 6.80
CA LEU A 25 14.10 -5.60 6.07
C LEU A 25 13.48 -5.47 4.66
N LEU A 26 12.33 -4.82 4.55
CA LEU A 26 11.64 -4.62 3.28
C LEU A 26 12.44 -3.71 2.34
N LEU A 27 13.03 -2.62 2.84
CA LEU A 27 13.96 -1.76 2.11
C LEU A 27 15.19 -2.54 1.63
N TYR A 28 15.80 -3.34 2.51
CA TYR A 28 16.94 -4.17 2.17
C TYR A 28 16.60 -5.13 1.03
N MET A 29 15.46 -5.83 1.11
CA MET A 29 14.99 -6.71 0.05
C MET A 29 14.70 -5.95 -1.25
N ALA A 30 14.09 -4.78 -1.19
CA ALA A 30 13.75 -4.01 -2.37
C ALA A 30 14.97 -3.37 -3.05
N LEU A 31 16.01 -2.97 -2.30
CA LEU A 31 17.22 -2.36 -2.85
C LEU A 31 18.20 -3.42 -3.37
N PHE A 32 18.48 -4.45 -2.57
CA PHE A 32 19.55 -5.42 -2.83
C PHE A 32 19.03 -6.80 -3.29
N GLY A 33 17.71 -7.01 -3.29
CA GLY A 33 17.12 -8.28 -3.67
C GLY A 33 17.36 -8.62 -5.14
N ARG A 34 18.03 -9.75 -5.38
CA ARG A 34 18.33 -10.25 -6.73
C ARG A 34 17.07 -10.64 -7.51
N ARG A 35 15.96 -10.90 -6.81
CA ARG A 35 14.68 -11.33 -7.40
C ARG A 35 13.64 -10.22 -7.56
N MET A 36 14.09 -8.98 -7.43
CA MET A 36 13.21 -7.82 -7.52
C MET A 36 13.18 -7.27 -8.95
N PRO A 37 12.07 -7.43 -9.70
CA PRO A 37 11.92 -6.74 -10.97
C PRO A 37 11.83 -5.23 -10.76
N ARG A 38 12.16 -4.43 -11.78
CA ARG A 38 12.16 -2.96 -11.71
C ARG A 38 10.77 -2.35 -11.92
N THR A 39 9.73 -2.97 -11.37
CA THR A 39 8.33 -2.55 -11.52
C THR A 39 7.95 -1.44 -10.52
N ALA A 40 6.83 -0.75 -10.77
CA ALA A 40 6.29 0.29 -9.92
C ALA A 40 6.10 -0.17 -8.47
N ILE A 41 5.64 -1.42 -8.25
CA ILE A 41 5.45 -1.95 -6.88
C ILE A 41 6.75 -1.97 -6.08
N ARG A 42 7.90 -2.23 -6.70
CA ARG A 42 9.21 -2.16 -6.03
C ARG A 42 9.49 -0.73 -5.56
N TRP A 43 9.31 0.24 -6.44
CA TRP A 43 9.56 1.65 -6.15
C TRP A 43 8.58 2.20 -5.11
N HIS A 44 7.32 1.78 -5.19
CA HIS A 44 6.28 2.10 -4.23
C HIS A 44 6.64 1.59 -2.84
N VAL A 45 7.04 0.32 -2.73
CA VAL A 45 7.44 -0.27 -1.45
C VAL A 45 8.66 0.43 -0.86
N ILE A 46 9.67 0.77 -1.68
CA ILE A 46 10.83 1.55 -1.21
C ILE A 46 10.38 2.89 -0.64
N ASN A 47 9.54 3.62 -1.39
CA ASN A 47 9.06 4.92 -0.99
C ASN A 47 8.24 4.84 0.31
N CYS A 48 7.25 3.95 0.36
CA CYS A 48 6.41 3.75 1.55
C CYS A 48 7.23 3.31 2.77
N SER A 49 8.17 2.37 2.63
CA SER A 49 8.97 1.92 3.76
C SER A 49 9.90 3.00 4.31
N TRP A 50 10.45 3.85 3.45
CA TRP A 50 11.25 5.00 3.88
C TRP A 50 10.43 5.98 4.71
N TRP A 51 9.26 6.39 4.21
CA TRP A 51 8.39 7.33 4.92
C TRP A 51 7.71 6.71 6.15
N SER A 52 7.46 5.40 6.14
CA SER A 52 7.00 4.65 7.31
C SER A 52 8.02 4.67 8.45
N LEU A 53 9.33 4.66 8.17
CA LEU A 53 10.34 4.83 9.22
C LEU A 53 10.29 6.21 9.85
N ILE A 54 10.12 7.26 9.04
CA ILE A 54 9.98 8.64 9.53
C ILE A 54 8.67 8.79 10.33
N HIS A 55 7.58 8.17 9.86
CA HIS A 55 6.32 8.09 10.58
C HIS A 55 6.49 7.46 11.96
N LEU A 56 7.09 6.27 12.03
CA LEU A 56 7.32 5.55 13.28
C LEU A 56 8.22 6.35 14.24
N ALA A 57 9.25 7.02 13.72
CA ALA A 57 10.11 7.89 14.50
C ALA A 57 9.32 9.06 15.11
N SER A 58 8.54 9.77 14.30
CA SER A 58 7.70 10.90 14.74
C SER A 58 6.64 10.44 15.74
N TYR A 59 5.94 9.35 15.43
CA TYR A 59 4.88 8.78 16.26
C TYR A 59 5.40 8.28 17.61
N GLY A 60 6.62 7.72 17.62
CA GLY A 60 7.31 7.30 18.85
C GLY A 60 7.65 8.45 19.80
N SER A 61 7.70 9.70 19.30
CA SER A 61 8.00 10.90 20.07
C SER A 61 6.76 11.68 20.49
N TYR A 62 5.69 11.69 19.67
CA TYR A 62 4.59 12.64 19.81
C TYR A 62 3.19 12.03 19.85
N ALA A 63 3.04 10.71 19.71
CA ALA A 63 1.74 10.08 19.94
C ALA A 63 1.29 10.23 21.41
N GLU A 64 -0.03 10.19 21.65
CA GLU A 64 -0.61 10.27 23.01
C GLU A 64 0.02 9.23 23.97
N LYS A 65 0.29 8.03 23.45
CA LYS A 65 0.93 6.92 24.17
C LYS A 65 2.37 6.68 23.70
N ALA A 66 3.08 7.75 23.33
CA ALA A 66 4.46 7.67 22.87
C ALA A 66 5.34 6.92 23.89
N PRO A 67 6.10 5.89 23.45
CA PRO A 67 7.03 5.17 24.32
C PRO A 67 8.21 6.03 24.76
N TRP A 68 8.65 6.97 23.92
CA TRP A 68 9.76 7.89 24.19
C TRP A 68 9.30 9.34 23.98
N PRO A 69 8.47 9.89 24.86
CA PRO A 69 7.92 11.23 24.65
C PRO A 69 9.05 12.27 24.51
N GLU A 70 8.91 13.16 23.53
CA GLU A 70 9.81 14.31 23.30
C GLU A 70 11.29 13.94 23.09
N TYR A 71 11.59 12.71 22.62
CA TYR A 71 12.96 12.35 22.27
C TYR A 71 13.48 13.14 21.05
N ILE A 72 12.58 13.54 20.14
CA ILE A 72 12.86 14.53 19.10
C ILE A 72 12.70 15.93 19.72
N LYS A 73 13.82 16.64 19.89
CA LYS A 73 13.86 17.95 20.57
C LYS A 73 13.73 19.15 19.64
N LEU A 74 13.53 18.94 18.35
CA LEU A 74 13.45 20.03 17.37
C LEU A 74 12.08 20.71 17.47
N PRO A 75 11.98 22.01 17.85
CA PRO A 75 10.70 22.67 18.07
C PRO A 75 9.81 22.65 16.83
N GLY A 76 10.40 22.94 15.67
CA GLY A 76 9.70 22.90 14.39
C GLY A 76 9.22 21.51 13.99
N TRP A 77 9.73 20.42 14.57
CA TRP A 77 9.17 19.09 14.34
C TRP A 77 7.92 18.85 15.19
N SER A 78 7.98 19.22 16.48
CA SER A 78 6.86 19.05 17.42
C SER A 78 5.61 19.78 16.94
N GLU A 79 5.75 21.04 16.52
CA GLU A 79 4.67 21.86 15.97
C GLU A 79 4.05 21.27 14.69
N ASN A 80 4.80 20.42 13.99
CA ASN A 80 4.43 19.89 12.68
C ASN A 80 4.22 18.37 12.67
N ALA A 81 4.19 17.72 13.82
CA ALA A 81 4.07 16.26 13.94
C ALA A 81 2.81 15.72 13.22
N ARG A 82 1.67 16.40 13.34
CA ARG A 82 0.43 16.07 12.59
C ARG A 82 0.63 16.19 11.07
N GLY A 83 1.39 17.19 10.62
CA GLY A 83 1.70 17.34 9.19
C GLY A 83 2.64 16.24 8.67
N VAL A 84 3.63 15.82 9.47
CA VAL A 84 4.53 14.70 9.13
C VAL A 84 3.75 13.38 9.05
N GLU A 85 2.80 13.20 9.94
CA GLU A 85 1.88 12.07 9.93
C GLU A 85 0.99 12.06 8.68
N LEU A 86 0.37 13.18 8.30
CA LEU A 86 -0.44 13.25 7.08
C LEU A 86 0.40 13.10 5.81
N PHE A 87 1.62 13.63 5.83
CA PHE A 87 2.62 13.42 4.79
C PHE A 87 2.86 11.92 4.57
N SER A 88 3.26 11.20 5.62
CA SER A 88 3.67 9.80 5.49
C SER A 88 2.51 8.91 5.09
N ARG A 89 1.30 9.22 5.57
CA ARG A 89 0.07 8.51 5.23
C ARG A 89 -0.35 8.68 3.77
N SER A 90 -0.15 9.87 3.21
CA SER A 90 -0.53 10.16 1.82
C SER A 90 0.30 9.37 0.80
N ILE A 91 1.52 8.96 1.15
CA ILE A 91 2.44 8.26 0.24
C ILE A 91 1.85 6.94 -0.27
N PHE A 92 1.21 6.18 0.61
CA PHE A 92 0.65 4.87 0.26
C PHE A 92 -0.48 4.95 -0.79
N PRO A 93 -1.59 5.67 -0.55
CA PRO A 93 -2.69 5.79 -1.52
C PRO A 93 -2.24 6.47 -2.82
N CYS A 94 -1.33 7.46 -2.75
CA CYS A 94 -0.76 8.06 -3.97
C CYS A 94 0.04 7.05 -4.80
N GLY A 95 0.84 6.22 -4.15
CA GLY A 95 1.73 5.30 -4.84
C GLY A 95 0.98 4.10 -5.41
N ILE A 96 0.02 3.55 -4.66
CA ILE A 96 -0.76 2.38 -5.13
C ILE A 96 -1.60 2.71 -6.36
N PHE A 97 -2.04 3.97 -6.51
CA PHE A 97 -2.72 4.46 -7.71
C PHE A 97 -1.91 4.14 -8.99
N PHE A 98 -0.63 4.51 -9.01
CA PHE A 98 0.25 4.24 -10.15
C PHE A 98 0.56 2.75 -10.30
N VAL A 99 0.69 2.02 -9.19
CA VAL A 99 0.93 0.57 -9.22
C VAL A 99 -0.25 -0.19 -9.84
N TYR A 100 -1.49 0.21 -9.54
CA TYR A 100 -2.67 -0.36 -10.19
C TYR A 100 -2.68 -0.09 -11.70
N ILE A 101 -2.32 1.12 -12.12
CA ILE A 101 -2.20 1.46 -13.55
C ILE A 101 -1.13 0.58 -14.23
N GLU A 102 0.06 0.47 -13.65
CA GLU A 102 1.12 -0.38 -14.18
C GLU A 102 0.64 -1.82 -14.32
N MET A 103 0.00 -2.37 -13.28
CA MET A 103 -0.41 -3.78 -13.28
C MET A 103 -1.48 -4.05 -14.35
N MET A 104 -2.47 -3.16 -14.52
CA MET A 104 -3.46 -3.30 -15.61
C MET A 104 -2.77 -3.32 -16.98
N ILE A 105 -1.78 -2.43 -17.19
CA ILE A 105 -1.00 -2.40 -18.43
C ILE A 105 -0.20 -3.69 -18.61
N LEU A 106 0.46 -4.20 -17.56
CA LEU A 106 1.27 -5.42 -17.61
C LEU A 106 0.43 -6.68 -17.83
N VAL A 107 -0.80 -6.74 -17.33
CA VAL A 107 -1.74 -7.83 -17.64
C VAL A 107 -2.09 -7.83 -19.13
N CYS A 108 -2.33 -6.65 -19.70
CA CYS A 108 -2.63 -6.49 -21.12
C CYS A 108 -1.40 -6.75 -22.01
N VAL A 109 -0.22 -6.22 -21.63
CA VAL A 109 1.02 -6.24 -22.40
C VAL A 109 2.20 -6.70 -21.51
N PRO A 110 2.34 -8.02 -21.24
CA PRO A 110 3.34 -8.53 -20.31
C PRO A 110 4.80 -8.26 -20.71
N ARG A 111 5.05 -8.04 -22.02
CA ARG A 111 6.39 -7.78 -22.56
C ARG A 111 7.01 -6.48 -22.01
N LEU A 112 6.20 -5.55 -21.53
CA LEU A 112 6.67 -4.27 -21.01
C LEU A 112 7.41 -4.38 -19.67
N ILE A 113 7.28 -5.49 -18.94
CA ILE A 113 7.96 -5.69 -17.65
C ILE A 113 9.49 -5.57 -17.76
N HIS A 114 10.06 -5.93 -18.91
CA HIS A 114 11.49 -5.86 -19.17
C HIS A 114 11.92 -4.59 -19.90
N ASN A 115 10.96 -3.74 -20.31
CA ASN A 115 11.27 -2.49 -20.98
C ASN A 115 11.77 -1.48 -19.94
N TRP A 116 13.02 -1.03 -20.10
CA TRP A 116 13.62 -0.08 -19.17
C TRP A 116 12.94 1.29 -19.17
N VAL A 117 12.50 1.77 -20.34
CA VAL A 117 11.79 3.07 -20.46
C VAL A 117 10.44 3.02 -19.74
N PHE A 118 9.69 1.94 -19.93
CA PHE A 118 8.41 1.72 -19.25
C PHE A 118 8.58 1.74 -17.72
N ASN A 119 9.55 0.98 -17.22
CA ASN A 119 9.88 0.94 -15.79
C ASN A 119 10.38 2.29 -15.25
N LEU A 120 11.14 3.06 -16.05
CA LEU A 120 11.64 4.38 -15.69
C LEU A 120 10.50 5.39 -15.51
N ILE A 121 9.47 5.35 -16.36
CA ILE A 121 8.28 6.21 -16.24
C ILE A 121 7.63 6.00 -14.87
N PHE A 122 7.37 4.75 -14.48
CA PHE A 122 6.77 4.46 -13.19
C PHE A 122 7.68 4.78 -12.01
N PHE A 123 9.00 4.61 -12.15
CA PHE A 123 9.95 5.10 -11.15
C PHE A 123 9.79 6.62 -10.94
N ILE A 124 9.79 7.41 -12.02
CA ILE A 124 9.66 8.87 -11.97
C ILE A 124 8.32 9.28 -11.34
N LEU A 125 7.23 8.62 -11.71
CA LEU A 125 5.90 8.93 -11.16
C LEU A 125 5.80 8.59 -9.67
N VAL A 126 6.23 7.39 -9.27
CA VAL A 126 6.04 6.87 -7.90
C VAL A 126 7.03 7.47 -6.91
N VAL A 127 8.23 7.85 -7.35
CA VAL A 127 9.28 8.38 -6.47
C VAL A 127 9.38 9.91 -6.58
N PRO A 128 10.09 10.52 -7.55
CA PRO A 128 10.33 11.95 -7.51
C PRO A 128 9.06 12.79 -7.64
N VAL A 129 8.14 12.47 -8.57
CA VAL A 129 6.93 13.29 -8.76
C VAL A 129 6.04 13.25 -7.53
N LEU A 130 5.72 12.06 -7.03
CA LEU A 130 4.89 11.90 -5.84
C LEU A 130 5.54 12.57 -4.62
N ASN A 131 6.82 12.33 -4.36
CA ASN A 131 7.52 12.97 -3.25
C ASN A 131 7.55 14.49 -3.39
N PHE A 132 7.77 15.02 -4.60
CA PHE A 132 7.75 16.45 -4.84
C PHE A 132 6.38 17.05 -4.54
N ILE A 133 5.28 16.42 -4.98
CA ILE A 133 3.91 16.90 -4.69
C ILE A 133 3.66 16.92 -3.18
N VAL A 134 3.98 15.83 -2.48
CA VAL A 134 3.70 15.74 -1.03
C VAL A 134 4.60 16.71 -0.24
N LEU A 135 5.88 16.85 -0.60
CA LEU A 135 6.79 17.84 -0.01
C LEU A 135 6.31 19.26 -0.28
N PHE A 136 5.92 19.56 -1.52
CA PHE A 136 5.36 20.86 -1.87
C PHE A 136 4.13 21.17 -1.01
N CYS A 137 3.16 20.27 -0.92
CA CYS A 137 1.96 20.48 -0.10
C CYS A 137 2.29 20.60 1.40
N PHE A 138 3.32 19.92 1.89
CA PHE A 138 3.78 20.09 3.27
C PHE A 138 4.40 21.48 3.51
N PHE A 139 5.23 21.96 2.58
CA PHE A 139 5.90 23.27 2.69
C PHE A 139 5.01 24.46 2.30
N ALA A 140 3.98 24.24 1.49
CA ALA A 140 3.10 25.28 0.96
C ALA A 140 2.41 26.10 2.06
N LYS A 141 2.20 25.52 3.26
CA LYS A 141 1.63 26.25 4.40
C LYS A 141 2.46 27.46 4.88
N TRP A 142 3.75 27.51 4.54
CA TRP A 142 4.64 28.63 4.86
C TRP A 142 4.76 29.65 3.73
N MET A 143 4.12 29.42 2.59
CA MET A 143 4.05 30.40 1.51
C MET A 143 3.04 31.49 1.88
N ALA A 144 3.34 32.74 1.54
CA ALA A 144 2.45 33.89 1.70
C ALA A 144 1.33 33.88 0.65
N VAL A 145 0.55 32.80 0.62
CA VAL A 145 -0.58 32.57 -0.27
C VAL A 145 -1.78 32.20 0.60
N GLU A 146 -2.93 32.80 0.32
CA GLU A 146 -4.18 32.42 0.96
C GLU A 146 -4.66 31.09 0.38
N TRP A 147 -4.29 30.00 1.06
CA TRP A 147 -4.74 28.67 0.70
C TRP A 147 -6.17 28.46 1.16
N PHE A 148 -7.01 28.03 0.24
CA PHE A 148 -8.40 27.67 0.50
C PHE A 148 -8.56 26.62 1.63
N TYR A 149 -7.67 25.63 1.67
CA TYR A 149 -7.53 24.64 2.73
C TYR A 149 -6.06 24.37 2.96
N ARG A 150 -5.68 23.84 4.14
CA ARG A 150 -4.28 23.48 4.40
C ARG A 150 -3.81 22.48 3.34
N PRO A 151 -2.76 22.76 2.55
CA PRO A 151 -2.48 21.98 1.35
C PRO A 151 -2.19 20.50 1.61
N ILE A 152 -1.51 20.16 2.70
CA ILE A 152 -1.25 18.77 3.08
C ILE A 152 -2.51 18.02 3.52
N ASP A 153 -3.43 18.69 4.21
CA ASP A 153 -4.71 18.11 4.64
C ASP A 153 -5.58 17.87 3.40
N PHE A 154 -5.61 18.83 2.47
CA PHE A 154 -6.30 18.70 1.19
C PHE A 154 -5.73 17.57 0.34
N LEU A 155 -4.41 17.46 0.25
CA LEU A 155 -3.75 16.38 -0.49
C LEU A 155 -4.11 15.01 0.10
N ASN A 156 -4.07 14.86 1.42
CA ASN A 156 -4.49 13.61 2.06
C ASN A 156 -5.95 13.27 1.73
N ILE A 157 -6.84 14.27 1.70
CA ILE A 157 -8.23 14.04 1.34
C ILE A 157 -8.36 13.61 -0.14
N PHE A 158 -7.77 14.39 -1.03
CA PHE A 158 -7.84 14.18 -2.47
C PHE A 158 -7.28 12.82 -2.88
N THR A 159 -6.16 12.42 -2.29
CA THR A 159 -5.45 11.18 -2.64
C THR A 159 -6.19 9.94 -2.17
N TYR A 160 -6.85 10.00 -1.01
CA TYR A 160 -7.74 8.93 -0.57
C TYR A 160 -8.97 8.80 -1.48
N PHE A 161 -9.58 9.92 -1.90
CA PHE A 161 -10.70 9.91 -2.86
C PHE A 161 -10.29 9.30 -4.21
N LEU A 162 -9.16 9.73 -4.76
CA LEU A 162 -8.60 9.14 -5.99
C LEU A 162 -8.31 7.64 -5.83
N PHE A 163 -7.79 7.23 -4.67
CA PHE A 163 -7.57 5.83 -4.36
C PHE A 163 -8.88 5.03 -4.38
N CYS A 164 -9.95 5.52 -3.77
CA CYS A 164 -11.25 4.82 -3.78
C CYS A 164 -11.76 4.59 -5.20
N ILE A 165 -11.69 5.62 -6.06
CA ILE A 165 -12.06 5.52 -7.48
C ILE A 165 -11.18 4.49 -8.19
N MET A 166 -9.86 4.57 -8.03
CA MET A 166 -8.93 3.67 -8.70
C MET A 166 -9.07 2.23 -8.19
N THR A 167 -9.38 2.03 -6.93
CA THR A 167 -9.65 0.69 -6.36
C THR A 167 -10.89 0.07 -6.96
N LEU A 168 -11.96 0.87 -7.16
CA LEU A 168 -13.16 0.41 -7.84
C LEU A 168 -12.87 0.03 -9.30
N ILE A 169 -12.14 0.89 -10.03
CA ILE A 169 -11.74 0.61 -11.42
C ILE A 169 -10.88 -0.67 -11.48
N TYR A 170 -9.91 -0.81 -10.59
CA TYR A 170 -9.04 -1.98 -10.52
C TYR A 170 -9.80 -3.25 -10.13
N PHE A 171 -10.79 -3.16 -9.24
CA PHE A 171 -11.68 -4.27 -8.90
C PHE A 171 -12.49 -4.73 -10.12
N ILE A 172 -13.09 -3.80 -10.86
CA ILE A 172 -13.80 -4.10 -12.12
C ILE A 172 -12.83 -4.78 -13.11
N PHE A 173 -11.61 -4.27 -13.22
CA PHE A 173 -10.56 -4.90 -14.04
C PHE A 173 -10.21 -6.31 -13.56
N CYS A 174 -10.16 -6.57 -12.25
CA CYS A 174 -9.94 -7.89 -11.69
C CYS A 174 -11.04 -8.89 -12.08
N LEU A 175 -12.31 -8.44 -12.08
CA LEU A 175 -13.44 -9.25 -12.54
C LEU A 175 -13.29 -9.62 -14.02
N PHE A 176 -13.02 -8.63 -14.89
CA PHE A 176 -12.75 -8.89 -16.30
C PHE A 176 -11.54 -9.80 -16.52
N GLY A 177 -10.46 -9.58 -15.77
CA GLY A 177 -9.26 -10.40 -15.81
C GLY A 177 -9.54 -11.86 -15.41
N THR A 178 -10.45 -12.09 -14.47
CA THR A 178 -10.88 -13.43 -14.07
C THR A 178 -11.60 -14.15 -15.22
N CYS A 179 -12.48 -13.46 -15.96
CA CYS A 179 -13.09 -14.01 -17.17
C CYS A 179 -12.04 -14.33 -18.25
N LEU A 180 -11.04 -13.45 -18.45
CA LEU A 180 -9.92 -13.69 -19.36
C LEU A 180 -9.04 -14.87 -18.93
N CYS A 181 -8.88 -15.10 -17.62
CA CYS A 181 -8.19 -16.27 -17.09
C CYS A 181 -8.89 -17.57 -17.50
N CYS A 182 -10.22 -17.63 -17.32
CA CYS A 182 -11.03 -18.78 -17.74
C CYS A 182 -10.88 -19.06 -19.24
N HIS A 183 -10.86 -18.02 -20.08
CA HIS A 183 -10.58 -18.16 -21.51
C HIS A 183 -9.14 -18.62 -21.78
N THR A 184 -8.15 -18.11 -21.03
CA THR A 184 -6.74 -18.49 -21.19
C THR A 184 -6.50 -19.96 -20.86
N VAL A 185 -7.16 -20.49 -19.82
CA VAL A 185 -7.06 -21.90 -19.41
C VAL A 185 -7.75 -22.83 -20.41
N THR A 186 -8.90 -22.42 -20.95
CA THR A 186 -9.65 -23.23 -21.92
C THR A 186 -9.07 -23.18 -23.34
N SER A 187 -8.37 -22.09 -23.68
CA SER A 187 -7.71 -21.94 -24.99
C SER A 187 -6.40 -22.72 -25.06
N ARG A 188 -6.30 -23.69 -25.99
CA ARG A 188 -5.06 -24.45 -26.25
C ARG A 188 -3.94 -23.64 -26.94
N ARG A 189 -4.07 -22.32 -27.07
CA ARG A 189 -3.07 -21.48 -27.74
C ARG A 189 -1.93 -21.13 -26.76
N LYS A 190 -0.68 -21.19 -27.23
CA LYS A 190 0.50 -20.65 -26.50
C LYS A 190 0.29 -19.15 -26.25
N GLN A 191 -0.22 -18.79 -25.07
CA GLN A 191 -0.31 -17.40 -24.63
C GLN A 191 0.84 -17.08 -23.66
N ASN A 192 1.31 -15.83 -23.68
CA ASN A 192 2.31 -15.34 -22.71
C ASN A 192 1.69 -15.04 -21.33
N ARG A 193 0.39 -15.26 -21.14
CA ARG A 193 -0.34 -15.06 -19.89
C ARG A 193 -0.51 -16.40 -19.19
N SER A 194 -0.29 -16.43 -17.88
CA SER A 194 -0.46 -17.62 -17.05
C SER A 194 -1.52 -17.39 -16.00
N VAL A 195 -2.09 -18.46 -15.43
CA VAL A 195 -3.00 -18.37 -14.27
C VAL A 195 -2.38 -17.54 -13.13
N TYR A 196 -1.07 -17.66 -12.94
CA TYR A 196 -0.33 -16.90 -11.92
C TYR A 196 -0.38 -15.39 -12.14
N THR A 197 -0.47 -14.91 -13.38
CA THR A 197 -0.61 -13.47 -13.68
C THR A 197 -1.91 -12.91 -13.10
N PHE A 198 -2.99 -13.70 -13.12
CA PHE A 198 -4.28 -13.30 -12.56
C PHE A 198 -4.35 -13.44 -11.04
N VAL A 199 -3.65 -14.43 -10.48
CA VAL A 199 -3.47 -14.55 -9.03
C VAL A 199 -2.70 -13.33 -8.48
N ASP A 200 -1.60 -12.95 -9.15
CA ASP A 200 -0.80 -11.78 -8.75
C ASP A 200 -1.64 -10.48 -8.81
N MET A 201 -2.57 -10.37 -9.75
CA MET A 201 -3.51 -9.23 -9.88
C MET A 201 -4.47 -9.12 -8.68
N TRP A 202 -5.09 -10.24 -8.26
CA TRP A 202 -5.97 -10.28 -7.08
C TRP A 202 -5.21 -10.07 -5.76
N LEU A 203 -4.01 -10.63 -5.65
CA LEU A 203 -3.17 -10.39 -4.48
C LEU A 203 -2.76 -8.92 -4.37
N LEU A 204 -2.48 -8.25 -5.48
CA LEU A 204 -2.22 -6.81 -5.50
C LEU A 204 -3.47 -5.99 -5.08
N PHE A 205 -4.67 -6.45 -5.44
CA PHE A 205 -5.91 -5.83 -4.96
C PHE A 205 -5.97 -5.86 -3.42
N ILE A 206 -5.75 -7.03 -2.81
CA ILE A 206 -5.74 -7.19 -1.35
C ILE A 206 -4.65 -6.33 -0.70
N TYR A 207 -3.44 -6.31 -1.30
CA TYR A 207 -2.32 -5.49 -0.84
C TYR A 207 -2.67 -4.00 -0.77
N GLY A 208 -3.38 -3.48 -1.77
CA GLY A 208 -3.82 -2.08 -1.75
C GLY A 208 -5.05 -1.85 -0.88
N LEU A 209 -5.99 -2.79 -0.79
CA LEU A 209 -7.25 -2.59 -0.07
C LEU A 209 -7.09 -2.53 1.45
N ILE A 210 -6.41 -3.52 2.05
CA ILE A 210 -6.37 -3.67 3.51
C ILE A 210 -5.71 -2.44 4.19
N PRO A 211 -4.53 -1.97 3.77
CA PRO A 211 -3.90 -0.82 4.43
C PRO A 211 -4.72 0.46 4.29
N ASN A 212 -5.49 0.59 3.21
CA ASN A 212 -6.36 1.73 3.01
C ASN A 212 -7.66 1.67 3.83
N ILE A 213 -8.18 0.47 4.13
CA ILE A 213 -9.26 0.32 5.13
C ILE A 213 -8.76 0.76 6.50
N MET A 214 -7.51 0.42 6.87
CA MET A 214 -6.91 0.88 8.12
C MET A 214 -6.75 2.41 8.18
N TYR A 215 -6.56 3.06 7.02
CA TYR A 215 -6.51 4.52 6.93
C TYR A 215 -7.86 5.22 6.81
N GLY A 216 -8.90 4.54 6.37
CA GLY A 216 -10.24 5.11 6.18
C GLY A 216 -10.76 5.90 7.38
N PRO A 217 -10.65 5.38 8.61
CA PRO A 217 -11.02 6.13 9.80
C PRO A 217 -10.26 7.45 9.99
N SER A 218 -8.94 7.45 9.76
CA SER A 218 -8.11 8.65 9.87
C SER A 218 -8.47 9.70 8.83
N PHE A 219 -8.77 9.26 7.62
CA PHE A 219 -9.29 10.13 6.57
C PHE A 219 -10.64 10.71 6.98
N GLY A 220 -11.53 9.88 7.55
CA GLY A 220 -12.83 10.29 8.09
C GLY A 220 -12.70 11.52 8.98
N PHE A 221 -11.80 11.50 9.98
CA PHE A 221 -11.55 12.66 10.84
C PHE A 221 -11.04 13.90 10.10
N THR A 222 -10.11 13.73 9.16
CA THR A 222 -9.59 14.86 8.37
C THR A 222 -10.67 15.44 7.45
N SER A 223 -11.56 14.57 6.94
CA SER A 223 -12.69 14.95 6.07
C SER A 223 -13.83 15.60 6.83
N VAL A 224 -14.01 15.31 8.13
CA VAL A 224 -15.04 15.95 8.96
C VAL A 224 -14.77 17.45 9.10
N GLU A 225 -13.53 17.86 9.39
CA GLU A 225 -13.14 19.28 9.41
C GLU A 225 -13.42 19.97 8.06
N PHE A 226 -13.17 19.26 6.95
CA PHE A 226 -13.46 19.73 5.59
C PHE A 226 -14.97 19.85 5.34
N VAL A 227 -15.75 18.82 5.66
CA VAL A 227 -17.21 18.81 5.47
C VAL A 227 -17.87 19.89 6.31
N PHE A 228 -17.49 20.06 7.58
CA PHE A 228 -18.01 21.15 8.41
C PHE A 228 -17.65 22.52 7.84
N LYS A 229 -16.43 22.73 7.33
CA LYS A 229 -16.03 24.00 6.73
C LYS A 229 -16.81 24.34 5.44
N PHE A 230 -17.22 23.34 4.66
CA PHE A 230 -17.88 23.54 3.37
C PHE A 230 -19.40 23.50 3.43
N PHE A 231 -19.93 22.65 4.30
CA PHE A 231 -21.35 22.39 4.38
C PHE A 231 -21.95 22.98 5.65
N SER A 232 -21.23 23.73 6.51
CA SER A 232 -21.82 24.41 7.68
C SER A 232 -23.03 25.24 7.28
N ASP A 233 -22.88 26.06 6.23
CA ASP A 233 -23.92 26.99 5.80
C ASP A 233 -25.10 26.24 5.17
N TRP A 234 -24.82 25.13 4.49
CA TRP A 234 -25.83 24.24 3.91
C TRP A 234 -26.56 23.42 5.00
N PHE A 235 -25.83 22.94 6.01
CA PHE A 235 -26.38 22.26 7.17
C PHE A 235 -27.22 23.21 8.02
N GLU A 236 -26.78 24.44 8.27
CA GLU A 236 -27.56 25.49 8.95
C GLU A 236 -28.81 25.86 8.15
N GLN A 237 -28.74 25.95 6.82
CA GLN A 237 -29.94 26.18 5.99
C GLN A 237 -30.93 25.00 6.03
N ILE A 238 -30.46 23.76 6.10
CA ILE A 238 -31.31 22.56 6.21
C ILE A 238 -31.86 22.38 7.64
N SER A 239 -31.09 22.71 8.67
CA SER A 239 -31.47 22.54 10.08
C SER A 239 -32.20 23.76 10.66
N GLY A 240 -32.04 24.95 10.08
CA GLY A 240 -32.74 26.18 10.43
C GLY A 240 -33.97 26.50 9.58
N GLY A 241 -34.34 25.63 8.63
CA GLY A 241 -35.41 25.86 7.64
C GLY A 241 -36.70 25.05 7.85
N GLY A 242 -37.06 24.72 9.09
CA GLY A 242 -38.14 23.76 9.37
C GLY A 242 -39.09 24.13 10.52
N GLU A 243 -39.60 25.36 10.56
CA GLU A 243 -40.92 25.61 11.21
C GLU A 243 -42.01 25.14 10.24
N GLY A 244 -42.25 23.84 10.22
CA GLY A 244 -43.28 23.24 9.38
C GLY A 244 -43.62 21.85 9.92
N GLU A 245 -44.77 21.75 10.58
CA GLU A 245 -45.40 20.49 10.94
C GLU A 245 -45.44 19.58 9.72
N GLY A 246 -44.62 18.54 9.76
CA GLY A 246 -44.53 17.52 8.72
C GLY A 246 -43.88 16.30 9.32
N GLU A 247 -44.72 15.36 9.78
CA GLU A 247 -44.33 13.98 10.05
C GLU A 247 -43.59 13.42 8.83
N GLY A 248 -42.27 13.47 8.90
CA GLY A 248 -41.36 13.02 7.86
C GLY A 248 -40.00 12.77 8.47
N GLY A 249 -39.99 12.16 9.65
CA GLY A 249 -38.80 11.85 10.41
C GLY A 249 -37.87 10.91 9.63
N LEU A 250 -36.89 11.49 8.96
CA LEU A 250 -35.68 10.79 8.51
C LEU A 250 -34.74 10.42 9.68
N GLY A 251 -35.25 10.45 10.92
CA GLY A 251 -34.55 10.11 12.16
C GLY A 251 -34.73 8.66 12.61
N GLY A 252 -35.31 7.79 11.78
CA GLY A 252 -35.80 6.48 12.21
C GLY A 252 -35.08 5.22 11.70
N ILE A 253 -33.99 5.30 10.92
CA ILE A 253 -33.39 4.08 10.31
C ILE A 253 -31.93 3.83 10.73
N ILE A 254 -31.24 4.80 11.32
CA ILE A 254 -29.91 4.57 11.88
C ILE A 254 -29.94 4.97 13.35
N ASP A 255 -29.91 3.96 14.22
CA ASP A 255 -29.83 4.13 15.66
C ASP A 255 -28.62 5.02 15.99
N MET A 256 -28.90 6.26 16.42
CA MET A 256 -27.86 7.24 16.78
C MET A 256 -26.95 6.72 17.89
N SER A 257 -27.43 5.81 18.74
CA SER A 257 -26.60 5.13 19.74
C SER A 257 -25.60 4.17 19.08
N MET A 258 -26.02 3.42 18.05
CA MET A 258 -25.14 2.55 17.27
C MET A 258 -24.06 3.36 16.53
N ILE A 259 -24.43 4.50 15.92
CA ILE A 259 -23.47 5.41 15.28
C ILE A 259 -22.45 5.89 16.32
N PHE A 260 -22.91 6.34 17.49
CA PHE A 260 -22.03 6.84 18.54
C PHE A 260 -21.08 5.75 19.08
N HIS A 261 -21.57 4.52 19.25
CA HIS A 261 -20.75 3.37 19.63
C HIS A 261 -19.70 3.02 18.57
N ILE A 262 -20.08 3.03 17.28
CA ILE A 262 -19.17 2.81 16.16
C ILE A 262 -18.09 3.91 16.12
N MET A 263 -18.48 5.18 16.24
CA MET A 263 -17.55 6.31 16.26
C MET A 263 -16.59 6.22 17.44
N THR A 264 -17.08 5.87 18.63
CA THR A 264 -16.24 5.69 19.83
C THR A 264 -15.27 4.52 19.64
N GLY A 265 -15.73 3.40 19.08
CA GLY A 265 -14.88 2.26 18.76
C GLY A 265 -13.78 2.62 17.75
N ILE A 266 -14.15 3.37 16.71
CA ILE A 266 -13.21 3.87 15.69
C ILE A 266 -12.18 4.83 16.30
N LEU A 267 -12.59 5.77 17.15
CA LEU A 267 -11.69 6.71 17.85
C LEU A 267 -10.67 5.96 18.70
N ASN A 268 -11.11 4.94 19.43
CA ASN A 268 -10.23 4.13 20.27
C ASN A 268 -9.27 3.26 19.44
N ALA A 269 -9.69 2.81 18.26
CA ALA A 269 -8.87 2.01 17.35
C ALA A 269 -7.89 2.84 16.52
N LEU A 270 -8.19 4.11 16.25
CA LEU A 270 -7.42 4.95 15.34
C LEU A 270 -5.92 5.02 15.69
N PRO A 271 -5.51 5.27 16.95
CA PRO A 271 -4.09 5.29 17.29
C PRO A 271 -3.36 3.96 17.00
N TRP A 272 -4.07 2.84 17.13
CA TRP A 272 -3.55 1.50 16.84
C TRP A 272 -3.46 1.22 15.34
N LEU A 273 -4.47 1.62 14.56
CA LEU A 273 -4.47 1.47 13.11
C LEU A 273 -3.29 2.22 12.48
N VAL A 274 -3.05 3.43 12.97
CA VAL A 274 -1.94 4.29 12.56
C VAL A 274 -0.59 3.67 12.90
N LEU A 275 -0.48 3.09 14.09
CA LEU A 275 0.74 2.47 14.58
C LEU A 275 1.06 1.17 13.84
N LEU A 276 0.05 0.33 13.60
CA LEU A 276 0.20 -0.98 12.97
C LEU A 276 0.34 -0.91 11.46
N PHE A 277 -0.04 0.20 10.83
CA PHE A 277 -0.03 0.34 9.37
C PHE A 277 1.31 -0.07 8.74
N PRO A 278 2.49 0.43 9.17
CA PRO A 278 3.76 0.04 8.56
C PRO A 278 4.03 -1.46 8.64
N LEU A 279 3.66 -2.10 9.75
CA LEU A 279 3.81 -3.54 9.92
C LEU A 279 2.89 -4.32 8.98
N VAL A 280 1.62 -3.92 8.90
CA VAL A 280 0.64 -4.55 8.00
C VAL A 280 1.06 -4.39 6.54
N GLN A 281 1.56 -3.23 6.15
CA GLN A 281 2.13 -2.98 4.82
C GLN A 281 3.25 -4.00 4.51
N VAL A 282 4.16 -4.25 5.46
CA VAL A 282 5.26 -5.22 5.25
C VAL A 282 4.74 -6.65 5.15
N ILE A 283 3.86 -7.05 6.06
CA ILE A 283 3.26 -8.39 6.07
C ILE A 283 2.55 -8.66 4.74
N LEU A 284 1.73 -7.72 4.28
CA LEU A 284 1.02 -7.84 3.01
C LEU A 284 1.95 -7.79 1.82
N ALA A 285 3.04 -7.00 1.84
CA ALA A 285 4.03 -7.03 0.77
C ALA A 285 4.63 -8.45 0.62
N ILE A 286 4.97 -9.10 1.73
CA ILE A 286 5.54 -10.46 1.74
C ILE A 286 4.50 -11.51 1.31
N ILE A 287 3.24 -11.38 1.74
CA ILE A 287 2.19 -12.36 1.42
C ILE A 287 1.71 -12.20 -0.02
N CYS A 288 1.33 -10.97 -0.40
CA CYS A 288 0.63 -10.69 -1.64
C CYS A 288 1.58 -10.54 -2.83
N ILE A 289 2.77 -9.95 -2.65
CA ILE A 289 3.65 -9.64 -3.78
C ILE A 289 4.68 -10.75 -3.96
N LYS A 290 4.57 -11.47 -5.09
CA LYS A 290 5.39 -12.64 -5.41
C LYS A 290 6.90 -12.39 -5.31
N SER A 291 7.41 -11.28 -5.81
CA SER A 291 8.85 -10.96 -5.77
C SER A 291 9.36 -10.78 -4.34
N PHE A 292 8.58 -10.11 -3.48
CA PHE A 292 8.88 -9.96 -2.06
C PHE A 292 8.81 -11.29 -1.32
N ARG A 293 7.78 -12.09 -1.58
CA ARG A 293 7.66 -13.46 -1.03
C ARG A 293 8.88 -14.31 -1.36
N GLN A 294 9.28 -14.35 -2.63
CA GLN A 294 10.43 -15.14 -3.09
C GLN A 294 11.76 -14.65 -2.52
N GLN A 295 11.93 -13.33 -2.40
CA GLN A 295 13.14 -12.75 -1.82
C GLN A 295 13.20 -12.96 -0.30
N PHE A 296 12.07 -12.92 0.38
CA PHE A 296 11.97 -13.18 1.82
C PHE A 296 12.39 -14.63 2.14
N PHE A 297 11.75 -15.61 1.49
CA PHE A 297 12.13 -17.01 1.70
C PHE A 297 13.58 -17.30 1.30
N PHE A 298 14.10 -16.63 0.26
CA PHE A 298 15.51 -16.73 -0.09
C PHE A 298 16.43 -16.27 1.05
N LEU A 299 16.14 -15.11 1.62
CA LEU A 299 16.96 -14.51 2.68
C LEU A 299 16.94 -15.41 3.93
N PHE A 300 15.75 -15.80 4.38
CA PHE A 300 15.59 -16.58 5.62
C PHE A 300 16.10 -18.01 5.52
N THR A 301 16.15 -18.58 4.32
CA THR A 301 16.65 -19.94 4.11
C THR A 301 18.09 -19.96 3.60
N CYS A 302 18.78 -18.81 3.58
CA CYS A 302 20.13 -18.65 3.02
C CYS A 302 20.25 -19.21 1.60
N GLY A 303 19.18 -19.09 0.79
CA GLY A 303 19.11 -19.60 -0.57
C GLY A 303 18.81 -21.09 -0.71
N ARG A 304 18.49 -21.80 0.39
CA ARG A 304 18.08 -23.21 0.34
C ARG A 304 16.71 -23.40 -0.32
N VAL A 305 15.75 -22.52 -0.02
CA VAL A 305 14.47 -22.46 -0.72
C VAL A 305 14.62 -21.43 -1.82
N TYR A 306 14.40 -21.89 -3.06
CA TYR A 306 14.82 -21.23 -4.30
C TYR A 306 16.35 -21.14 -4.43
N SER A 307 17.04 -22.26 -4.60
CA SER A 307 18.44 -22.28 -5.03
C SER A 307 18.54 -21.90 -6.51
N GLY A 308 19.55 -21.11 -6.90
CA GLY A 308 19.78 -20.68 -8.28
C GLY A 308 19.57 -19.18 -8.55
N SER A 309 20.20 -18.72 -9.63
CA SER A 309 19.99 -17.36 -10.17
C SER A 309 18.50 -17.16 -10.47
N PRO A 310 17.89 -15.98 -10.26
CA PRO A 310 16.55 -15.69 -10.78
C PRO A 310 16.50 -16.20 -12.22
N ALA A 311 15.46 -17.00 -12.55
CA ALA A 311 15.34 -17.68 -13.83
C ALA A 311 15.85 -16.76 -14.93
N LYS A 312 16.95 -17.15 -15.59
CA LYS A 312 17.55 -16.35 -16.66
C LYS A 312 16.41 -16.01 -17.62
N THR A 313 16.26 -14.72 -17.88
CA THR A 313 15.51 -14.20 -19.01
C THR A 313 15.79 -15.08 -20.21
N PRO A 314 14.78 -15.61 -20.93
CA PRO A 314 15.01 -16.17 -22.25
C PRO A 314 15.53 -15.02 -23.12
N ASN A 315 16.85 -14.93 -23.22
CA ASN A 315 17.51 -13.93 -24.01
C ASN A 315 17.53 -14.47 -25.44
N SER A 316 16.80 -13.75 -26.28
CA SER A 316 16.74 -13.84 -27.73
C SER A 316 15.77 -14.88 -28.30
N GLU A 317 15.04 -14.41 -29.30
CA GLU A 317 14.27 -15.22 -30.25
C GLU A 317 15.11 -16.32 -30.91
N LYS A 318 16.45 -16.28 -30.83
CA LYS A 318 17.32 -17.38 -31.28
C LYS A 318 17.20 -18.64 -30.42
N GLU A 319 16.94 -18.54 -29.12
CA GLU A 319 16.81 -19.72 -28.25
C GLU A 319 15.46 -20.42 -28.48
N ARG A 320 14.40 -19.65 -28.80
CA ARG A 320 13.09 -20.20 -29.24
C ARG A 320 13.13 -20.76 -30.66
N ALA A 321 13.93 -20.20 -31.55
CA ALA A 321 14.18 -20.77 -32.87
C ALA A 321 14.98 -22.08 -32.78
N LEU A 322 15.90 -22.19 -31.80
CA LEU A 322 16.65 -23.41 -31.54
C LEU A 322 15.75 -24.51 -30.95
N GLU A 323 14.93 -24.21 -29.94
CA GLU A 323 14.00 -25.20 -29.36
C GLU A 323 12.88 -25.62 -30.32
N GLY A 324 12.44 -24.70 -31.21
CA GLY A 324 11.51 -25.02 -32.28
C GLY A 324 12.10 -25.94 -33.37
N SER A 325 13.43 -26.00 -33.48
CA SER A 325 14.14 -26.89 -34.41
C SER A 325 14.40 -28.29 -33.83
N THR A 326 14.33 -28.47 -32.51
CA THR A 326 14.72 -29.73 -31.84
C THR A 326 13.50 -30.58 -31.41
N GLN A 327 12.27 -30.09 -31.60
CA GLN A 327 11.04 -30.87 -31.36
C GLN A 327 10.58 -31.58 -32.65
N SER A 328 11.40 -32.50 -33.14
CA SER A 328 10.98 -33.52 -34.11
C SER A 328 11.58 -34.89 -33.79
N LEU A 329 11.57 -35.29 -32.51
CA LEU A 329 11.84 -36.67 -32.09
C LEU A 329 11.02 -37.01 -30.83
N PRO A 330 10.29 -38.14 -30.80
CA PRO A 330 9.48 -38.52 -29.66
C PRO A 330 10.31 -39.31 -28.63
N GLY A 331 10.12 -38.98 -27.35
CA GLY A 331 10.36 -39.90 -26.24
C GLY A 331 11.49 -39.51 -25.30
N SER A 332 11.13 -39.14 -24.06
CA SER A 332 11.43 -39.94 -22.87
C SER A 332 10.88 -39.24 -21.64
N ILE A 333 10.00 -39.94 -20.92
CA ILE A 333 9.55 -39.62 -19.57
C ILE A 333 10.78 -39.69 -18.67
N GLU A 334 11.20 -38.56 -18.08
CA GLU A 334 12.20 -38.58 -17.00
C GLU A 334 11.51 -38.67 -15.63
N THR A 335 11.83 -39.78 -15.00
CA THR A 335 11.43 -40.28 -13.69
C THR A 335 11.86 -39.34 -12.57
N VAL A 336 10.94 -39.09 -11.64
CA VAL A 336 11.20 -38.43 -10.35
C VAL A 336 12.19 -39.30 -9.56
N MET A 337 13.42 -38.83 -9.34
CA MET A 337 14.33 -39.43 -8.36
C MET A 337 13.82 -39.13 -6.95
N ILE A 338 13.21 -40.14 -6.34
CA ILE A 338 13.08 -40.25 -4.89
C ILE A 338 14.48 -40.62 -4.37
N ILE A 339 15.08 -39.74 -3.58
CA ILE A 339 16.30 -40.04 -2.84
C ILE A 339 15.87 -40.87 -1.64
N ASP A 340 16.18 -42.15 -1.67
CA ASP A 340 16.18 -43.03 -0.51
C ASP A 340 17.62 -43.51 -0.23
N GLU A 341 17.81 -43.99 0.99
CA GLU A 341 18.98 -44.66 1.58
C GLU A 341 20.00 -43.85 2.40
N LYS A 342 19.75 -43.92 3.72
CA LYS A 342 20.62 -44.51 4.75
C LYS A 342 21.80 -45.36 4.22
N ARG A 343 23.02 -45.03 4.67
CA ARG A 343 23.86 -45.90 5.51
C ARG A 343 24.98 -45.12 6.17
#